data_AF-A0A522X9W9-F1
#
_entry.id   AF-A0A522X9W9-F1
#
_cell.length_a   1.000
_cell.length_b   1.000
_cell.length_c   1.000
_cell.angle_alpha   90.00
_cell.angle_beta   90.00
_cell.angle_gamma   90.00
#
_symmetry.space_group_name_H-M   'P 1'
#
loop_
_entity.id
_entity.type
_entity.pdbx_description
1 polymer ?
#
loop_
_entity_poly.entity_id
_entity_poly.type
_entity_poly.pdbx_seq_one_letter_code
_entity_poly.pdbx_strand_id
1 'polypeptide(L)'
;FIIAAEAGAPVVPVSIRGTRSILRDGHWFPRRGIITVTIGQPIVPEGKGWAAAIRLRNAARMEVLRRCGEPDLAPGVTDERAEM
;
A
#
# COMPACT_ATOMS: atom_id res chain seq x y z
N PHE A 1 -6.13 -6.25 -7.43
CA PHE A 1 -7.35 -5.61 -6.91
C PHE A 1 -8.60 -5.94 -7.71
N ILE A 2 -8.60 -5.88 -9.06
CA ILE A 2 -9.79 -6.26 -9.85
C ILE A 2 -10.25 -7.70 -9.61
N ILE A 3 -9.32 -8.66 -9.55
CA ILE A 3 -9.64 -10.07 -9.23
C ILE A 3 -10.34 -10.19 -7.88
N ALA A 4 -9.82 -9.50 -6.85
CA ALA A 4 -10.41 -9.52 -5.52
C ALA A 4 -11.81 -8.88 -5.51
N ALA A 5 -12.00 -7.77 -6.22
CA ALA A 5 -13.30 -7.14 -6.38
C ALA A 5 -14.31 -8.05 -7.10
N GLU A 6 -13.93 -8.68 -8.21
CA GLU A 6 -14.82 -9.60 -8.95
C GLU A 6 -15.19 -10.84 -8.14
N ALA A 7 -14.22 -11.40 -7.42
CA ALA A 7 -14.40 -12.58 -6.59
C ALA A 7 -15.07 -12.30 -5.24
N GLY A 8 -15.28 -11.04 -4.87
CA GLY A 8 -15.72 -10.68 -3.51
C GLY A 8 -14.72 -11.09 -2.42
N ALA A 9 -13.45 -11.26 -2.78
CA ALA A 9 -12.42 -11.79 -1.90
C ALA A 9 -11.80 -10.66 -1.04
N PRO A 10 -11.73 -10.80 0.29
CA PRO A 10 -11.07 -9.84 1.14
C PRO A 10 -9.56 -9.73 0.83
N VAL A 11 -9.01 -8.52 0.87
CA VAL A 11 -7.57 -8.26 0.77
C VAL A 11 -7.00 -7.99 2.15
N VAL A 12 -5.98 -8.74 2.55
CA VAL A 12 -5.25 -8.52 3.80
C VAL A 12 -4.00 -7.68 3.50
N PRO A 13 -3.93 -6.41 3.93
CA PRO A 13 -2.74 -5.58 3.72
C PRO A 13 -1.59 -6.05 4.63
N VAL A 14 -0.40 -6.19 4.07
CA VAL A 14 0.83 -6.53 4.80
C VAL A 14 1.86 -5.44 4.60
N SER A 15 2.33 -4.86 5.70
CA SER A 15 3.38 -3.83 5.68
C SER A 15 4.71 -4.45 6.10
N ILE A 16 5.75 -4.20 5.33
CA ILE A 16 7.11 -4.64 5.63
C ILE A 16 7.98 -3.40 5.81
N ARG A 17 8.59 -3.26 6.99
CA ARG A 17 9.46 -2.14 7.33
C ARG A 17 10.87 -2.64 7.64
N GLY A 18 11.88 -1.88 7.20
CA GLY A 18 13.29 -2.12 7.50
C GLY A 18 14.07 -2.87 6.41
N THR A 19 13.39 -3.57 5.49
CA THR A 19 14.04 -4.28 4.38
C THR A 19 14.88 -3.35 3.50
N ARG A 20 14.35 -2.17 3.16
CA ARG A 20 15.04 -1.16 2.36
C ARG A 20 16.24 -0.51 3.07
N SER A 21 16.32 -0.60 4.40
CA SER A 21 17.49 -0.18 5.18
C SER A 21 18.56 -1.29 5.27
N ILE A 22 18.13 -2.56 5.20
CA ILE A 22 19.00 -3.75 5.21
C ILE A 22 19.64 -3.94 3.83
N LEU A 23 18.85 -3.96 2.77
CA LEU A 23 19.30 -4.13 1.41
C LEU A 23 18.38 -3.35 0.47
N ARG A 24 18.84 -2.17 0.05
CA ARG A 24 18.14 -1.37 -0.95
C ARG A 24 18.43 -1.94 -2.34
N ASP A 25 17.47 -1.79 -3.24
CA ASP A 25 17.66 -2.07 -4.66
C ASP A 25 18.92 -1.37 -5.20
N GLY A 26 19.68 -2.07 -6.06
CA GLY A 26 20.97 -1.62 -6.57
C GLY A 26 22.16 -1.76 -5.61
N HIS A 27 21.95 -2.19 -4.35
CA HIS A 27 23.03 -2.53 -3.43
C HIS A 27 23.23 -4.05 -3.33
N TRP A 28 24.47 -4.47 -3.10
CA TRP A 28 24.85 -5.90 -3.05
C TRP A 28 25.22 -6.39 -1.64
N PHE A 29 25.57 -5.48 -0.72
CA PHE A 29 26.01 -5.83 0.62
C PHE A 29 24.94 -5.49 1.67
N PRO A 30 24.35 -6.48 2.35
CA PRO A 30 23.30 -6.25 3.33
C PRO A 30 23.86 -5.68 4.63
N ARG A 31 23.08 -4.80 5.26
CA ARG A 31 23.34 -4.26 6.61
C ARG A 31 22.51 -5.01 7.64
N ARG A 32 23.05 -5.23 8.83
CA ARG A 32 22.27 -5.78 9.95
C ARG A 32 21.14 -4.81 10.32
N GLY A 33 19.95 -5.33 10.57
CA GLY A 33 18.78 -4.54 10.93
C GLY A 33 17.58 -5.40 11.31
N ILE A 34 16.51 -4.75 11.77
CA ILE A 34 15.25 -5.40 12.15
C ILE A 34 14.28 -5.29 10.99
N ILE A 35 13.61 -6.40 10.66
CA ILE A 35 12.45 -6.42 9.76
C ILE A 35 11.20 -6.51 10.64
N THR A 36 10.29 -5.55 10.47
CA THR A 36 8.96 -5.60 11.10
C THR A 36 7.92 -5.91 10.03
N VAL A 37 7.12 -6.95 10.27
CA VAL A 37 5.98 -7.31 9.43
C VAL A 37 4.71 -7.02 10.21
N THR A 38 3.82 -6.20 9.65
CA THR A 38 2.49 -5.96 10.24
C THR A 38 1.40 -6.45 9.30
N ILE A 39 0.53 -7.32 9.81
CA ILE A 39 -0.63 -7.85 9.11
C ILE A 39 -1.85 -7.02 9.55
N GLY A 40 -2.49 -6.34 8.60
CA GLY A 40 -3.68 -5.55 8.85
C GLY A 40 -4.96 -6.39 8.85
N GLN A 41 -6.09 -5.73 9.13
CA GLN A 41 -7.40 -6.38 9.05
C GLN A 41 -7.79 -6.64 7.58
N PRO A 42 -8.52 -7.73 7.29
CA PRO A 42 -9.06 -7.95 5.95
C PRO A 42 -9.96 -6.79 5.49
N ILE A 43 -9.73 -6.31 4.28
CA ILE A 43 -10.54 -5.27 3.63
C ILE A 43 -11.43 -5.95 2.60
N VAL A 44 -12.74 -5.90 2.82
CA VAL A 44 -13.73 -6.49 1.91
C VAL A 44 -13.99 -5.51 0.75
N PRO A 45 -14.03 -5.97 -0.51
CA PRO A 45 -14.42 -5.12 -1.63
C PRO A 45 -15.87 -4.63 -1.52
N GLU A 46 -16.07 -3.34 -1.77
CA GLU A 46 -17.40 -2.73 -1.88
C GLU A 46 -17.90 -2.80 -3.33
N GLY A 47 -18.56 -3.91 -3.66
CA GLY A 47 -19.10 -4.18 -5.00
C GLY A 47 -18.07 -4.81 -5.94
N LYS A 48 -18.34 -4.72 -7.26
CA LYS A 48 -17.54 -5.33 -8.34
C LYS A 48 -17.05 -4.30 -9.35
N GLY A 49 -16.24 -4.74 -10.31
CA GLY A 49 -15.75 -3.90 -11.39
C GLY A 49 -14.65 -2.94 -10.97
N TRP A 50 -14.28 -2.10 -11.92
CA TRP A 50 -13.12 -1.22 -11.83
C TRP A 50 -13.18 -0.22 -10.66
N ALA A 51 -14.35 0.38 -10.43
CA ALA A 51 -14.52 1.36 -9.35
C ALA A 51 -14.32 0.71 -7.97
N ALA A 52 -14.83 -0.50 -7.75
CA ALA A 52 -14.59 -1.26 -6.52
C ALA A 52 -13.12 -1.63 -6.36
N ALA A 53 -12.45 -2.00 -7.45
CA ALA A 53 -11.02 -2.30 -7.45
C ALA A 53 -10.15 -1.10 -7.06
N ILE A 54 -10.49 0.11 -7.53
CA ILE A 54 -9.79 1.34 -7.15
C ILE A 54 -10.00 1.65 -5.68
N ARG A 55 -11.24 1.59 -5.17
CA ARG A 55 -11.52 1.82 -3.73
C ARG A 55 -10.73 0.84 -2.86
N LEU A 56 -10.77 -0.45 -3.21
CA LEU A 56 -10.03 -1.50 -2.50
C LEU A 56 -8.52 -1.27 -2.52
N ARG A 57 -7.97 -0.85 -3.68
CA ARG A 57 -6.55 -0.48 -3.82
C ARG A 57 -6.18 0.68 -2.91
N ASN A 58 -6.98 1.75 -2.92
CA ASN A 58 -6.70 2.95 -2.14
C ASN A 58 -6.79 2.65 -0.63
N ALA A 59 -7.79 1.89 -0.20
CA ALA A 59 -7.91 1.43 1.19
C ALA A 59 -6.71 0.59 1.64
N ALA A 60 -6.30 -0.40 0.83
CA ALA A 60 -5.12 -1.21 1.13
C ALA A 60 -3.83 -0.36 1.15
N ARG A 61 -3.68 0.59 0.21
CA ARG A 61 -2.55 1.51 0.17
C ARG A 61 -2.46 2.35 1.45
N MET A 62 -3.57 2.91 1.92
CA MET A 62 -3.59 3.72 3.14
C MET A 62 -3.12 2.92 4.36
N GLU A 63 -3.59 1.68 4.52
CA GLU A 63 -3.16 0.84 5.65
C GLU A 63 -1.66 0.48 5.59
N VAL A 64 -1.14 0.24 4.37
CA VAL A 64 0.29 -0.03 4.18
C VAL A 64 1.14 1.21 4.49
N LEU A 65 0.77 2.37 3.95
CA LEU A 65 1.50 3.63 4.14
C LEU A 65 1.61 4.02 5.61
N ARG A 66 0.54 3.79 6.39
CA ARG A 66 0.51 4.11 7.82
C ARG A 66 1.55 3.33 8.64
N ARG A 67 2.04 2.19 8.14
CA ARG A 67 2.89 1.25 8.91
C ARG A 67 4.24 0.93 8.27
N CYS A 68 4.39 1.09 6.95
CA CYS A 68 5.64 0.74 6.26
C CYS A 68 6.81 1.68 6.63
N GLY A 69 6.52 2.90 7.08
CA GLY A 69 7.55 3.88 7.46
C GLY A 69 8.34 4.43 6.27
N GLU A 70 7.80 4.32 5.06
CA GLU A 70 8.34 4.90 3.83
C GLU A 70 7.51 6.11 3.39
N PRO A 71 8.11 7.12 2.73
CA PRO A 71 7.36 8.26 2.23
C PRO A 71 6.37 7.86 1.13
N ASP A 72 5.23 8.55 1.07
CA ASP A 72 4.34 8.44 -0.08
C ASP A 72 4.96 9.21 -1.26
N LEU A 73 5.43 8.47 -2.27
CA LEU A 73 6.00 9.03 -3.50
C LEU A 73 4.98 9.12 -4.65
N ALA A 74 3.69 8.85 -4.40
CA ALA A 74 2.68 9.13 -5.40
C ALA A 74 2.63 10.64 -5.67
N PRO A 75 2.52 11.08 -6.94
CA PRO A 75 2.27 12.48 -7.22
C PRO A 75 1.04 12.92 -6.44
N GLY A 76 1.15 13.97 -5.65
CA GLY A 76 -0.01 14.62 -5.07
C GLY A 76 -0.95 14.98 -6.22
N VAL A 77 -2.26 14.75 -6.03
CA VAL A 77 -3.23 15.58 -6.74
C VAL A 77 -2.93 17.00 -6.26
N THR A 78 -2.11 17.73 -7.01
CA THR A 78 -1.88 19.14 -6.77
C THR A 78 -3.25 19.79 -6.76
N ASP A 79 -3.52 20.52 -5.70
CA ASP A 79 -4.75 21.23 -5.42
C ASP A 79 -5.06 22.22 -6.56
N GLU A 80 -5.89 21.81 -7.53
CA GLU A 80 -6.45 22.69 -8.58
C GLU A 80 -7.60 23.56 -8.05
N ARG A 81 -7.70 23.81 -6.73
CA ARG A 81 -8.66 24.76 -6.15
C ARG A 81 -8.00 25.96 -5.47
N ALA A 82 -6.80 26.34 -5.91
CA ALA A 82 -6.10 27.54 -5.44
C ALA A 82 -5.99 28.68 -6.47
N GLU A 83 -6.68 28.62 -7.61
CA GLU A 83 -6.81 29.75 -8.53
C GLU A 83 -8.27 29.98 -8.96
N MET A 84 -8.98 30.73 -8.12
CA MET A 84 -10.07 31.66 -8.49
C MET A 84 -10.13 32.76 -7.42
#